data_AF-A0A7X4AHX8-F1
#
_entry.id   AF-A0A7X4AHX8-F1
#
_cell.length_a   1.000
_cell.length_b   1.000
_cell.length_c   1.000
_cell.angle_alpha   90.00
_cell.angle_beta   90.00
_cell.angle_gamma   90.00
#
_symmetry.space_group_name_H-M   'P 1'
#
loop_
_entity.id
_entity.type
_entity.pdbx_description
1 polymer ?
#
loop_
_entity_poly.entity_id
_entity_poly.type
_entity_poly.pdbx_seq_one_letter_code
_entity_poly.pdbx_strand_id
1 'polypeptide(L)' 'MWEELQQEYEGRIEFLELDLDDRDDEAVARDHGIFYQPGFIIYSAAGDLVHNQPGPNSGDEMRRLVASALEEG' A
#
# COMPACT_ATOMS: atom_id res chain seq x y z
N MET A 1 -1.82 -10.72 10.69
CA MET A 1 -2.17 -10.24 9.34
C MET A 1 -1.10 -9.36 8.73
N TRP A 2 -0.81 -8.17 9.26
CA TRP A 2 0.21 -7.27 8.66
C TRP A 2 1.61 -7.89 8.68
N GLU A 3 2.04 -8.42 9.83
CA GLU A 3 3.33 -9.11 9.98
C GLU A 3 3.44 -10.36 9.09
N GLU A 4 2.34 -11.08 8.88
CA GLU A 4 2.32 -12.27 8.02
C GLU A 4 2.54 -11.90 6.55
N LEU A 5 1.93 -10.78 6.08
CA LEU A 5 2.13 -10.28 4.73
C LEU A 5 3.55 -9.72 4.54
N GLN A 6 4.07 -9.00 5.53
CA GLN A 6 5.46 -8.53 5.51
C GLN A 6 6.45 -9.69 5.40
N GLN A 7 6.23 -10.78 6.13
CA GLN A 7 7.06 -11.98 6.04
C GLN A 7 6.88 -12.71 4.69
N GLU A 8 5.65 -12.82 4.20
CA GLU A 8 5.33 -13.50 2.94
C GLU A 8 5.98 -12.82 1.72
N TYR A 9 6.05 -11.49 1.73
CA TYR A 9 6.60 -10.69 0.61
C TYR A 9 7.95 -10.03 0.92
N GLU A 10 8.65 -10.52 1.95
CA GLU A 10 9.96 -10.02 2.34
C GLU A 10 10.92 -10.00 1.14
N GLY A 11 11.61 -8.86 0.94
CA GLY A 11 12.56 -8.66 -0.15
C GLY A 11 11.94 -8.44 -1.53
N ARG A 12 10.60 -8.47 -1.65
CA ARG A 12 9.88 -8.14 -2.89
C ARG A 12 9.05 -6.88 -2.76
N ILE A 13 8.49 -6.63 -1.58
CA ILE A 13 7.60 -5.51 -1.30
C ILE A 13 8.02 -4.85 -0.01
N GLU A 14 8.10 -3.53 -0.03
CA GLU A 14 8.25 -2.71 1.17
C GLU A 14 6.87 -2.25 1.62
N PHE A 15 6.54 -2.52 2.88
CA PHE A 15 5.28 -2.13 3.48
C PHE A 15 5.48 -0.86 4.30
N LEU A 16 4.81 0.21 3.89
CA LEU A 16 4.81 1.50 4.60
C LEU A 16 3.42 1.71 5.22
N GLU A 17 3.42 2.12 6.49
CA GLU A 17 2.23 2.59 7.18
C GLU A 17 2.32 4.12 7.25
N LEU A 18 1.25 4.81 6.85
CA LEU A 18 1.14 6.27 6.95
C LEU A 18 0.03 6.60 7.94
N ASP A 19 0.39 7.31 9.01
CA ASP A 19 -0.57 7.84 9.99
C ASP A 19 -0.95 9.27 9.59
N LEU A 20 -2.16 9.48 9.08
CA LEU A 20 -2.60 10.81 8.63
C LEU A 20 -2.85 11.80 9.78
N ASP A 21 -2.81 11.35 11.04
CA ASP A 21 -2.80 12.24 12.21
C ASP A 21 -1.39 12.79 12.49
N ASP A 22 -0.33 12.16 11.94
CA ASP A 22 1.03 12.70 11.92
C ASP A 22 1.21 13.68 10.74
N ARG A 23 1.85 14.82 10.99
CA ARG A 23 1.97 15.90 10.01
C ARG A 23 2.92 15.57 8.86
N ASP A 24 3.95 14.79 9.12
CA ASP A 24 4.93 14.43 8.10
C ASP A 24 4.31 13.39 7.15
N ASP A 25 3.60 12.41 7.70
CA ASP A 25 2.86 11.41 6.92
C ASP A 25 1.67 12.02 6.17
N GLU A 26 0.94 12.98 6.76
CA GLU A 26 -0.12 13.74 6.06
C GLU A 26 0.42 14.53 4.86
N ALA A 27 1.62 15.11 4.98
CA ALA A 27 2.27 15.81 3.89
C ALA A 27 2.63 14.86 2.74
N VAL A 28 3.23 13.70 3.06
CA VAL A 28 3.54 12.65 2.07
C VAL A 28 2.25 12.16 1.40
N ALA A 29 1.22 11.87 2.19
CA ALA A 29 -0.07 11.43 1.69
C ALA A 29 -0.68 12.44 0.71
N ARG A 30 -0.67 13.73 1.05
CA ARG A 30 -1.18 14.80 0.17
C ARG A 30 -0.39 14.90 -1.13
N ASP A 31 0.94 14.86 -1.06
CA ASP A 31 1.81 14.94 -2.25
C ASP A 31 1.59 13.76 -3.20
N HIS A 32 1.24 12.60 -2.65
CA HIS A 32 0.93 11.37 -3.38
C HIS A 32 -0.57 11.20 -3.72
N GLY A 33 -1.42 12.19 -3.44
CA GLY A 33 -2.84 12.15 -3.76
C GLY A 33 -3.68 11.16 -2.94
N ILE A 34 -3.23 10.85 -1.73
CA ILE A 34 -3.87 9.94 -0.77
C ILE A 34 -4.82 10.75 0.10
N PHE A 35 -6.13 10.61 -0.12
CA PHE A 35 -7.16 11.43 0.55
C PHE A 35 -8.17 10.64 1.38
N TYR A 36 -8.13 9.31 1.33
CA TYR A 36 -9.13 8.44 1.95
C TYR A 36 -8.47 7.45 2.90
N GLN A 37 -9.03 7.34 4.10
CA GLN A 37 -8.64 6.37 5.11
C GLN A 37 -9.86 5.55 5.61
N PRO A 38 -9.68 4.25 5.95
CA PRO A 38 -8.49 3.44 5.66
C PRO A 38 -8.37 3.14 4.15
N GLY A 39 -7.17 2.83 3.67
CA GLY A 39 -6.94 2.47 2.27
C GLY A 39 -5.57 1.86 2.04
N PHE A 40 -5.41 1.16 0.91
CA PHE A 40 -4.15 0.56 0.48
C PHE A 40 -3.77 1.07 -0.90
N ILE A 41 -2.49 1.38 -1.05
CA ILE A 41 -1.92 1.89 -2.30
C ILE A 41 -0.65 1.13 -2.59
N ILE A 42 -0.47 0.74 -3.85
CA ILE A 42 0.72 0.01 -4.32
C ILE A 42 1.39 0.85 -5.39
N TYR A 43 2.67 1.12 -5.19
CA TYR A 43 3.56 1.75 -6.15
C TYR A 43 4.54 0.72 -6.73
N SER A 44 4.88 0.88 -8.01
CA SER A 44 5.98 0.13 -8.61
C SER A 44 7.32 0.67 -8.10
N ALA A 45 8.41 -0.09 -8.34
CA ALA A 45 9.76 0.36 -8.02
C ALA A 45 10.19 1.62 -8.83
N ALA A 46 9.49 1.94 -9.92
CA ALA A 46 9.70 3.16 -10.70
C ALA A 46 8.96 4.38 -10.12
N GLY A 47 8.14 4.20 -9.09
CA GLY A 47 7.31 5.24 -8.48
C GLY A 47 5.95 5.44 -9.15
N ASP A 48 5.57 4.56 -10.08
CA ASP A 48 4.26 4.62 -10.73
C ASP A 48 3.19 4.02 -9.82
N LEU A 49 2.03 4.67 -9.75
CA LEU A 49 0.85 4.13 -9.05
C LEU A 49 0.30 2.92 -9.81
N VAL A 50 0.36 1.73 -9.19
CA VAL A 50 -0.16 0.48 -9.74
C VAL A 50 -1.60 0.26 -9.28
N HIS A 51 -1.87 0.43 -7.99
CA HIS A 51 -3.21 0.25 -7.41
C HIS A 51 -3.53 1.28 -6.35
N ASN A 52 -4.79 1.71 -6.32
CA ASN A 52 -5.37 2.57 -5.28
C ASN A 52 -6.72 2.00 -4.84
N GLN A 53 -6.76 1.43 -3.64
CA GLN A 53 -7.92 0.74 -3.09
C GLN A 53 -8.37 1.42 -1.78
N PRO A 54 -9.33 2.36 -1.84
CA PRO A 54 -9.91 2.96 -0.66
C PRO A 54 -10.82 1.96 0.07
N GLY A 55 -10.89 2.08 1.39
CA GLY A 55 -11.70 1.24 2.27
C GLY A 55 -10.90 0.16 3.00
N PRO A 56 -11.54 -0.51 3.98
CA PRO A 56 -10.92 -1.62 4.69
C PRO A 56 -10.68 -2.80 3.75
N ASN A 57 -9.53 -3.44 3.87
CA ASN A 57 -9.18 -4.64 3.11
C ASN A 57 -8.88 -5.79 4.05
N SER A 58 -9.36 -6.98 3.70
CA SER A 58 -8.96 -8.23 4.35
C SER A 58 -7.58 -8.68 3.87
N GLY A 59 -6.95 -9.60 4.62
CA GLY A 59 -5.64 -10.15 4.24
C GLY A 59 -5.68 -10.85 2.87
N ASP A 60 -6.78 -11.53 2.54
CA ASP A 60 -6.93 -12.20 1.23
C ASP A 60 -7.10 -11.20 0.09
N GLU A 61 -7.79 -10.09 0.31
CA GLU A 61 -7.89 -9.00 -0.67
C GLU A 61 -6.51 -8.37 -0.91
N MET A 62 -5.75 -8.11 0.14
CA MET A 62 -4.37 -7.61 0.02
C MET A 62 -3.48 -8.58 -0.77
N ARG A 63 -3.52 -9.88 -0.48
CA ARG A 63 -2.75 -10.89 -1.24
C ARG A 63 -3.09 -10.87 -2.72
N ARG A 64 -4.38 -10.74 -3.07
CA ARG A 64 -4.81 -10.64 -4.47
C ARG A 64 -4.31 -9.36 -5.13
N LEU A 65 -4.41 -8.22 -4.45
CA LEU A 65 -3.91 -6.94 -4.96
C LEU A 65 -2.40 -6.99 -5.20
N VAL A 66 -1.65 -7.52 -4.24
CA VAL A 66 -0.21 -7.71 -4.35
C VAL A 66 0.14 -8.66 -5.49
N ALA A 67 -0.53 -9.80 -5.62
CA ALA A 67 -0.29 -10.74 -6.71
C ALA A 67 -0.54 -10.10 -8.07
N SER A 68 -1.63 -9.32 -8.21
CA SER A 68 -1.93 -8.57 -9.44
C SER A 68 -0.82 -7.56 -9.77
N ALA A 69 -0.36 -6.81 -8.78
CA ALA A 69 0.70 -5.82 -8.97
C ALA A 69 2.04 -6.46 -9.40
N LEU A 70 2.35 -7.67 -8.93
CA LEU A 70 3.55 -8.41 -9.33
C LEU A 70 3.47 -9.03 -10.72
N GLU A 71 2.26 -9.20 -11.28
CA GLU A 71 2.07 -9.68 -12.65
C GLU A 71 2.09 -8.53 -13.69
N GLU A 72 1.74 -7.31 -13.26
CA GLU A 72 1.66 -6.12 -14.12
C GLU A 72 2.95 -5.28 -14.19
N GLY A 73 3.88 -5.46 -13.25
CA GLY A 73 5.16 -4.75 -13.16
C GLY A 73 6.37 -5.57 -13.62
#